data_AF-A0A1V5PTK3-F1
#
_entry.id   AF-A0A1V5PTK3-F1
#
_cell.length_a   1.000
_cell.length_b   1.000
_cell.length_c   1.000
_cell.angle_alpha   90.00
_cell.angle_beta   90.00
_cell.angle_gamma   90.00
#
_symmetry.space_group_name_H-M   'P 1'
#
loop_
_entity.id
_entity.type
_entity.pdbx_description
1 polymer ?
#
loop_
_entity_poly.entity_id
_entity_poly.type
_entity_poly.pdbx_seq_one_letter_code
_entity_poly.pdbx_strand_id
1 'polypeptide(L)'
;MESILTRCGYRCDLCLAYKPNIEAQPENRQVLSDGWHTYFGFRIPPEALCCDGCMAENPHLIDSACPVRPCAIARGLEHCAQCSDYEGCEKLAERLVVFEELQARRGIAIPEEDRTRFILPYENKRRLEVLR
;
A
#
# COMPACT_ATOMS: atom_id res chain seq x y z
N MET A 1 -12.94 7.91 -11.04
CA MET A 1 -12.82 8.15 -9.59
C MET A 1 -11.45 8.75 -9.34
N GLU A 2 -11.34 9.77 -8.50
CA GLU A 2 -10.04 10.35 -8.16
C GLU A 2 -9.19 9.36 -7.35
N SER A 3 -7.87 9.47 -7.48
CA SER A 3 -6.92 8.63 -6.77
C SER A 3 -6.94 8.90 -5.27
N ILE A 4 -7.05 7.86 -4.44
CA ILE A 4 -6.94 8.00 -2.99
C ILE A 4 -5.52 7.61 -2.58
N LEU A 5 -4.66 8.63 -2.49
CA LEU A 5 -3.25 8.46 -2.18
C LEU A 5 -3.00 8.48 -0.67
N THR A 6 -2.17 7.54 -0.18
CA THR A 6 -1.71 7.53 1.21
C THR A 6 -0.47 8.39 1.42
N ARG A 7 -0.09 8.62 2.69
CA ARG A 7 1.14 9.35 3.05
C ARG A 7 2.40 8.74 2.40
N CYS A 8 2.47 7.41 2.28
CA CYS A 8 3.58 6.70 1.63
C CYS A 8 3.35 6.46 0.13
N GLY A 9 2.31 7.01 -0.49
CA GLY A 9 2.06 6.86 -1.92
C GLY A 9 1.36 5.58 -2.37
N TYR A 10 0.84 4.76 -1.44
CA TYR A 10 -0.09 3.66 -1.78
C TYR A 10 -1.43 4.22 -2.27
N ARG A 11 -2.19 3.38 -2.98
CA ARG A 11 -3.50 3.72 -3.55
C ARG A 11 -4.60 2.92 -2.88
N CYS A 12 -5.30 3.55 -1.94
CA CYS A 12 -6.41 2.90 -1.22
C CYS A 12 -7.56 2.55 -2.15
N ASP A 13 -7.83 3.37 -3.17
CA ASP A 13 -8.88 3.12 -4.16
C ASP A 13 -8.66 1.82 -4.96
N LEU A 14 -7.41 1.37 -5.10
CA LEU A 14 -7.06 0.11 -5.76
C LEU A 14 -6.93 -1.08 -4.79
N CYS A 15 -6.81 -0.80 -3.50
CA CYS A 15 -6.49 -1.80 -2.48
C CYS A 15 -7.73 -2.63 -2.13
N LEU A 16 -7.63 -3.95 -2.25
CA LEU A 16 -8.73 -4.86 -1.91
C LEU A 16 -9.07 -4.88 -0.40
N ALA A 17 -8.17 -4.41 0.48
CA ALA A 17 -8.43 -4.28 1.91
C ALA A 17 -9.13 -2.96 2.29
N TYR A 18 -9.27 -2.02 1.35
CA TYR A 18 -9.92 -0.75 1.64
C TYR A 18 -11.41 -0.97 1.90
N LYS A 19 -11.94 -0.41 2.99
CA LYS A 19 -13.28 -0.70 3.49
C LYS A 19 -14.38 -0.57 2.41
N PRO A 20 -14.45 0.50 1.60
CA PRO A 20 -15.42 0.57 0.50
C PRO A 20 -15.31 -0.57 -0.52
N ASN A 21 -14.09 -1.05 -0.81
CA ASN A 21 -13.87 -2.14 -1.76
C ASN A 21 -14.28 -3.50 -1.17
N ILE A 22 -14.15 -3.69 0.15
CA ILE A 22 -14.66 -4.87 0.86
C ILE A 22 -16.18 -4.84 0.95
N GLU A 23 -16.77 -3.69 1.26
CA GLU A 23 -18.23 -3.54 1.34
C GLU A 23 -18.89 -3.81 -0.01
N ALA A 24 -18.24 -3.40 -1.11
CA ALA A 24 -18.69 -3.72 -2.47
C ALA A 24 -18.49 -5.19 -2.85
N GLN A 25 -17.39 -5.82 -2.42
CA GLN A 25 -16.98 -7.19 -2.77
C GLN A 25 -16.34 -7.89 -1.57
N PRO A 26 -17.13 -8.54 -0.68
CA PRO A 26 -16.61 -9.15 0.55
C PRO A 26 -15.55 -10.24 0.34
N GLU A 27 -15.58 -10.93 -0.81
CA GLU A 27 -14.62 -11.95 -1.22
C GLU A 27 -13.18 -11.42 -1.34
N ASN A 28 -13.03 -10.10 -1.51
CA ASN A 28 -11.72 -9.42 -1.58
C ASN A 28 -10.83 -9.75 -0.39
N ARG A 29 -11.40 -10.03 0.78
CA ARG A 29 -10.67 -10.44 1.97
C ARG A 29 -9.88 -11.73 1.73
N GLN A 30 -10.54 -12.79 1.28
CA GLN A 30 -9.87 -14.08 1.04
C GLN A 30 -8.84 -13.94 -0.08
N VAL A 31 -9.26 -13.33 -1.19
CA VAL A 31 -8.40 -13.12 -2.37
C VAL A 31 -7.13 -12.36 -1.99
N LEU A 32 -7.25 -11.26 -1.24
CA LEU A 32 -6.10 -10.47 -0.85
C LEU A 32 -5.21 -11.20 0.16
N SER A 33 -5.78 -11.94 1.11
CA SER A 33 -4.99 -12.76 2.05
C SER A 33 -4.07 -13.72 1.29
N ASP A 34 -4.60 -14.38 0.27
CA ASP A 34 -3.82 -15.31 -0.57
C ASP A 34 -2.83 -14.59 -1.49
N GLY A 35 -3.23 -13.45 -2.06
CA GLY A 35 -2.36 -12.60 -2.87
C GLY A 35 -1.18 -12.05 -2.08
N TRP A 36 -1.39 -11.54 -0.86
CA TRP A 36 -0.31 -11.07 0.02
C TRP A 36 0.60 -12.21 0.46
N HIS A 37 0.04 -13.37 0.83
CA HIS A 37 0.85 -14.52 1.19
C HIS A 37 1.72 -14.99 0.03
N THR A 38 1.15 -14.98 -1.18
CA THR A 38 1.92 -15.21 -2.39
C THR A 38 2.97 -14.10 -2.52
N TYR A 39 2.61 -12.89 -2.92
CA TYR A 39 3.58 -11.92 -3.42
C TYR A 39 4.52 -11.30 -2.39
N PHE A 40 4.15 -11.27 -1.10
CA PHE A 40 4.93 -10.65 -0.03
C PHE A 40 5.31 -11.62 1.09
N GLY A 41 4.84 -12.87 1.07
CA GLY A 41 5.22 -13.91 2.02
C GLY A 41 4.54 -13.82 3.39
N PHE A 42 3.78 -12.76 3.69
CA PHE A 42 3.04 -12.62 4.94
C PHE A 42 1.55 -12.90 4.74
N ARG A 43 0.87 -13.35 5.80
CA ARG A 43 -0.57 -13.63 5.77
C ARG A 43 -1.28 -12.86 6.87
N ILE A 44 -2.38 -12.23 6.49
CA ILE A 44 -3.36 -11.66 7.43
C ILE A 44 -4.66 -12.44 7.28
N PRO A 45 -5.29 -12.92 8.37
CA PRO A 45 -6.56 -13.62 8.28
C PRO A 45 -7.63 -12.76 7.59
N PRO A 46 -8.44 -13.33 6.68
CA PRO A 46 -9.49 -12.60 5.95
C PRO A 46 -10.44 -11.79 6.85
N GLU A 47 -10.78 -12.32 8.02
CA GLU A 47 -11.62 -11.66 9.02
C GLU A 47 -11.01 -10.36 9.56
N ALA A 48 -9.68 -10.27 9.59
CA ALA A 48 -8.92 -9.09 10.02
C ALA A 48 -8.60 -8.13 8.86
N LEU A 49 -8.93 -8.49 7.61
CA LEU A 49 -8.74 -7.61 6.46
C LEU A 49 -9.89 -6.63 6.34
N CYS A 50 -9.71 -5.45 6.95
CA CYS A 50 -10.52 -4.25 6.73
C CYS A 50 -9.69 -3.03 7.11
N CYS A 51 -9.58 -2.04 6.23
CA CYS A 51 -8.76 -0.85 6.45
C CYS A 51 -9.50 0.40 5.99
N ASP A 52 -9.59 1.40 6.86
CA ASP A 52 -10.20 2.69 6.54
C ASP A 52 -9.28 3.60 5.71
N GLY A 53 -8.02 3.20 5.51
CA GLY A 53 -7.01 4.01 4.84
C GLY A 53 -6.46 5.12 5.75
N CYS A 54 -5.18 5.44 5.60
CA CYS A 54 -4.49 6.33 6.55
C CYS A 54 -4.83 7.83 6.42
N MET A 55 -5.69 8.19 5.47
CA MET A 55 -6.13 9.57 5.24
C MET A 55 -7.45 9.87 5.94
N ALA A 56 -8.18 8.85 6.39
CA ALA A 56 -9.40 9.03 7.15
C ALA A 56 -9.12 9.56 8.57
N GLU A 57 -10.12 10.16 9.18
CA GLU A 57 -10.08 10.63 10.56
C GLU A 57 -10.27 9.44 11.52
N ASN A 58 -9.38 9.29 12.50
CA ASN A 58 -9.37 8.17 13.47
C ASN A 58 -9.56 6.77 12.85
N PRO A 59 -8.72 6.37 11.88
CA PRO A 59 -8.95 5.20 11.06
C PRO A 59 -8.63 3.89 11.78
N HIS A 60 -9.39 2.84 11.49
CA HIS A 60 -8.98 1.46 11.71
C HIS A 60 -7.98 1.05 10.62
N LEU A 61 -6.76 0.65 11.02
CA LEU A 61 -5.65 0.38 10.10
C LEU A 61 -5.03 -0.99 10.34
N ILE A 62 -4.71 -1.68 9.25
CA ILE A 62 -4.01 -2.96 9.26
C ILE A 62 -2.53 -2.79 9.64
N ASP A 63 -1.82 -1.83 9.02
CA ASP A 63 -0.42 -1.54 9.35
C ASP A 63 -0.33 -0.59 10.55
N SER A 64 -0.47 -1.16 11.75
CA SER A 64 -0.38 -0.44 13.02
C SER A 64 1.04 0.06 13.32
N ALA A 65 2.06 -0.64 12.84
CA ALA A 65 3.49 -0.33 13.05
C ALA A 65 4.11 0.57 11.97
N CYS A 66 3.30 1.25 11.15
CA CYS A 66 3.78 2.09 10.06
C CYS A 66 4.68 3.26 10.57
N PRO A 67 5.96 3.33 10.17
CA PRO A 67 6.85 4.42 10.60
C PRO A 67 6.60 5.73 9.83
N VAL A 68 6.02 5.64 8.62
CA VAL A 68 5.77 6.78 7.74
C VAL A 68 4.63 7.66 8.26
N ARG A 69 3.53 7.04 8.68
CA ARG A 69 2.29 7.74 9.08
C ARG A 69 2.51 8.78 10.18
N PRO A 70 3.05 8.44 11.37
CA PRO A 70 3.28 9.43 12.41
C PRO A 70 4.30 10.49 11.99
N CYS A 71 5.30 10.11 11.17
CA CYS A 71 6.30 11.04 10.67
C CYS A 71 5.71 12.10 9.73
N ALA A 72 4.86 11.71 8.77
CA ALA A 72 4.20 12.63 7.85
C ALA A 72 3.23 13.57 8.58
N ILE A 73 2.45 13.03 9.53
CA ILE A 73 1.54 13.83 10.37
C ILE A 73 2.31 14.87 11.19
N ALA A 74 3.37 14.45 11.90
CA ALA A 74 4.17 15.35 12.74
C ALA A 74 4.84 16.47 11.93
N ARG A 75 5.15 16.23 10.65
CA ARG A 75 5.75 17.21 9.74
C ARG A 75 4.72 18.00 8.91
N GLY A 76 3.42 17.71 9.05
CA GLY A 76 2.37 18.37 8.26
C GLY A 76 2.43 18.07 6.75
N LEU A 77 3.01 16.93 6.35
CA LEU A 77 3.17 16.55 4.94
C LEU A 77 1.99 15.72 4.46
N GLU A 78 1.41 16.07 3.31
CA GLU A 78 0.35 15.27 2.67
C GLU A 78 0.86 13.91 2.22
N HIS A 79 2.07 13.85 1.68
CA HIS A 79 2.74 12.60 1.32
C HIS A 79 4.25 12.77 1.32
N CYS A 80 4.98 11.65 1.38
CA CYS A 80 6.43 11.63 1.46
C CYS A 80 7.13 12.33 0.29
N ALA A 81 6.49 12.45 -0.88
CA ALA A 81 7.07 13.19 -2.00
C ALA A 81 7.31 14.69 -1.66
N GLN A 82 6.55 15.28 -0.74
CA GLN A 82 6.78 16.66 -0.28
C GLN A 82 7.94 16.78 0.72
N CYS A 83 8.52 15.66 1.18
CA CYS A 83 9.58 15.66 2.18
C CYS A 83 10.93 16.09 1.57
N SER A 84 11.63 17.00 2.25
CA SER A 84 13.02 17.36 1.92
C SER A 84 13.97 16.17 2.05
N ASP A 85 13.73 15.31 3.06
CA ASP A 85 14.59 14.19 3.42
C ASP A 85 14.19 12.90 2.69
N TYR A 86 13.45 13.01 1.57
CA TYR A 86 12.94 11.85 0.82
C TYR A 86 14.06 10.91 0.39
N GLU A 87 15.15 11.47 -0.14
CA GLU A 87 16.33 10.72 -0.55
C GLU A 87 16.99 10.09 0.68
N GLY A 88 17.09 8.76 0.69
CA GLY A 88 17.68 8.02 1.83
C GLY A 88 16.80 7.92 3.07
N CYS A 89 15.50 8.26 3.01
CA CYS A 89 14.61 8.13 4.16
C CYS A 89 14.38 6.66 4.56
N GLU A 90 14.99 6.24 5.67
CA GLU A 90 14.88 4.85 6.18
C GLU A 90 13.42 4.45 6.48
N LYS A 91 12.63 5.36 7.07
CA LYS A 91 11.20 5.11 7.38
C LYS A 91 10.39 4.83 6.13
N LEU A 92 10.66 5.55 5.04
CA LEU A 92 9.98 5.34 3.77
C LEU A 92 10.48 4.06 3.10
N ALA A 93 11.79 3.79 3.16
CA ALA A 93 12.41 2.61 2.56
C ALA A 93 11.74 1.31 3.04
N GLU A 94 11.32 1.23 4.31
CA GLU A 94 10.57 0.10 4.86
C GLU A 94 9.18 -0.13 4.23
N ARG A 95 8.66 0.82 3.46
CA ARG A 95 7.34 0.77 2.81
C ARG A 95 7.42 1.03 1.32
N LEU A 96 8.62 1.02 0.72
CA LEU A 96 8.76 1.10 -0.73
C LEU A 96 8.48 -0.26 -1.37
N VAL A 97 7.64 -0.23 -2.39
CA VAL A 97 7.39 -1.37 -3.28
C VAL A 97 7.72 -0.94 -4.71
N VAL A 98 8.58 -1.73 -5.33
CA VAL A 98 9.00 -1.57 -6.72
C VAL A 98 8.66 -2.88 -7.44
N PHE A 99 7.79 -2.81 -8.45
CA PHE A 99 7.32 -4.00 -9.15
C PHE A 99 8.46 -4.80 -9.76
N GLU A 100 9.42 -4.11 -10.38
CA GLU A 100 10.57 -4.71 -11.04
C GLU A 100 11.43 -5.52 -10.05
N GLU A 101 11.56 -5.05 -8.81
CA GLU A 101 12.28 -5.78 -7.76
C GLU A 101 11.52 -7.03 -7.31
N LEU A 102 10.18 -6.94 -7.15
CA LEU A 102 9.34 -8.09 -6.82
C LEU A 102 9.37 -9.15 -7.93
N GLN A 103 9.26 -8.70 -9.19
CA GLN A 103 9.31 -9.53 -10.38
C GLN A 103 10.65 -10.25 -10.51
N ALA A 104 11.76 -9.57 -10.26
CA ALA A 104 13.10 -10.17 -10.28
C ALA A 104 13.28 -11.22 -9.17
N ARG A 105 12.83 -10.94 -7.94
CA ARG A 105 12.92 -11.89 -6.81
C ARG A 105 12.11 -13.17 -7.02
N ARG A 106 10.99 -13.08 -7.73
CA ARG A 106 10.09 -14.22 -8.01
C ARG A 106 10.68 -15.23 -8.98
N GLY A 107 11.53 -14.80 -9.92
CA GLY A 107 12.09 -15.66 -10.96
C GLY A 107 11.07 -16.16 -12.02
N ILE A 108 9.78 -15.85 -11.87
CA ILE A 108 8.70 -16.16 -12.82
C ILE A 108 7.87 -14.91 -13.09
N ALA A 109 7.36 -14.77 -14.31
CA ALA A 109 6.50 -13.65 -14.71
C ALA A 109 5.25 -13.58 -13.81
N ILE A 110 5.00 -12.42 -13.21
CA ILE A 110 3.80 -12.14 -12.44
C ILE A 110 2.68 -11.80 -13.45
N PRO A 111 1.55 -12.49 -13.43
CA PRO A 111 0.42 -12.17 -14.30
C PRO A 111 -0.04 -10.71 -14.12
N GLU A 112 -0.50 -10.08 -15.20
CA GLU A 112 -0.95 -8.69 -15.17
C GLU A 112 -2.13 -8.47 -14.20
N GLU A 113 -3.05 -9.43 -14.17
CA GLU A 113 -4.18 -9.40 -13.22
C GLU A 113 -3.69 -9.40 -11.77
N ASP A 114 -2.72 -10.25 -11.46
CA ASP A 114 -2.15 -10.36 -10.11
C ASP A 114 -1.38 -9.12 -9.72
N ARG A 115 -0.60 -8.55 -10.64
CA ARG A 115 0.02 -7.24 -10.42
C ARG A 115 -1.04 -6.20 -10.09
N THR A 116 -2.10 -6.12 -10.89
CA THR A 116 -3.17 -5.13 -10.71
C THR A 116 -3.85 -5.24 -9.35
N ARG A 117 -4.14 -6.48 -8.91
CA ARG A 117 -4.88 -6.74 -7.66
C ARG A 117 -4.01 -6.67 -6.41
N PHE A 118 -2.77 -7.15 -6.49
CA PHE A 118 -1.98 -7.44 -5.30
C PHE A 118 -0.74 -6.56 -5.16
N ILE A 119 -0.29 -5.87 -6.22
CA ILE A 119 1.00 -5.16 -6.21
C ILE A 119 0.82 -3.69 -6.55
N LEU A 120 0.09 -3.37 -7.61
CA LEU A 120 -0.17 -2.00 -8.09
C LEU A 120 -0.71 -1.03 -7.02
N PRO A 121 -1.57 -1.44 -6.07
CA PRO A 121 -1.98 -0.57 -4.98
C PRO A 121 -0.80 -0.10 -4.10
N TYR A 122 0.26 -0.89 -4.05
CA TYR A 122 1.42 -0.67 -3.19
C TYR A 122 2.64 -0.15 -3.95
N GLU A 123 2.70 -0.28 -5.29
CA GLU A 123 3.77 0.29 -6.15
C GLU A 123 3.87 1.81 -5.98
N ASN A 124 4.66 2.28 -5.02
CA ASN A 124 4.65 3.67 -4.59
C ASN A 124 5.90 4.43 -4.97
N LYS A 125 7.06 3.78 -5.14
CA LYS A 125 8.31 4.49 -5.44
C LYS A 125 8.17 5.38 -6.67
N ARG A 126 7.82 4.79 -7.81
CA ARG A 126 7.59 5.52 -9.06
C ARG A 126 6.49 6.58 -8.93
N ARG A 127 5.44 6.29 -8.14
CA ARG A 127 4.34 7.24 -7.92
C ARG A 127 4.79 8.45 -7.15
N LEU A 128 5.57 8.26 -6.08
CA LEU A 128 6.14 9.34 -5.29
C LEU A 128 7.14 10.15 -6.12
N GLU A 129 8.00 9.52 -6.90
CA GLU A 129 8.97 10.21 -7.78
C GLU A 129 8.29 11.14 -8.79
N VAL A 130 7.12 10.78 -9.32
CA VAL A 130 6.34 11.64 -10.24
C VAL A 130 5.69 12.83 -9.52
N LEU A 131 5.46 12.73 -8.21
CA LEU A 131 4.81 13.77 -7.39
C LEU A 131 5.81 14.74 -6.74
N ARG A 132 7.11 14.58 -6.99
CA ARG A 132 8.17 15.49 -6.51
C ARG A 132 8.42 16.60 -7.52
#